data_AF-A0A563ES81-F1
#
_entry.id   AF-A0A563ES81-F1
#
_cell.length_a   1.000
_cell.length_b   1.000
_cell.length_c   1.000
_cell.angle_alpha   90.00
_cell.angle_beta   90.00
_cell.angle_gamma   90.00
#
_symmetry.space_group_name_H-M   'P 1'
#
loop_
_entity.id
_entity.type
_entity.pdbx_description
1 polymer ?
#
loop_
_entity_poly.entity_id
_entity_poly.type
_entity_poly.pdbx_seq_one_letter_code
_entity_poly.pdbx_strand_id
1 'polypeptide(L)'
;MIMSRMGGGNLGIHACTGHEHGEGRAWDWEMDAAKPGDATKVEQVLNWLLAADGDGNRHAMARRLGIGNIIWNRKSITLWSNVPDQEKTWVPYGGNDPHTNHVHFAFSWPGARRETSWFRAVPKPAEWYPDGGAQVLASTTSGGLFHNTRFGTGAWQGFDDVKRRTGAGFTPVDVASAMVRGEQHALVAGADTELWHAIRRVDGSWTPFGNVEDFAGEVGYISRVTAADVQGSLHVVALVAGEHVLHTVRSPNGSWTPLHNLEVFAGQVSGVVDVAAAGFANGEFQLSISLADGRLLHTLRRTDGWWTSWGDVEAATHTNPGAPRSLAATSIDGTMHLVADYGLNDIRHTVRHANGSWEPLRNINAVNDGNTGTLVDVAASGSTTGELQVLAATTSGPLWHSIRRTNGQWTRWGDTGAPGRISRVGIAIH
;
A
#
# COMPACT_ATOMS: atom_id res chain seq x y z
N MET A 1 21.13 7.32 -1.00
CA MET A 1 19.83 6.79 -0.55
C MET A 1 19.07 7.82 0.29
N ILE A 2 19.60 8.27 1.43
CA ILE A 2 18.92 9.26 2.28
C ILE A 2 18.71 10.57 1.53
N MET A 3 19.77 11.22 1.04
CA MET A 3 19.64 12.49 0.28
C MET A 3 18.75 12.37 -0.96
N SER A 4 18.92 11.30 -1.74
CA SER A 4 18.13 11.06 -2.95
C SER A 4 16.63 10.87 -2.68
N ARG A 5 16.23 10.60 -1.43
CA ARG A 5 14.83 10.38 -1.02
C ARG A 5 14.27 11.53 -0.18
N MET A 6 15.09 12.14 0.67
CA MET A 6 14.67 13.10 1.68
C MET A 6 15.09 14.54 1.35
N GLY A 7 15.96 14.75 0.35
CA GLY A 7 16.60 16.02 0.07
C GLY A 7 17.67 16.38 1.11
N GLY A 8 17.93 17.69 1.27
CA GLY A 8 19.02 18.22 2.09
C GLY A 8 20.35 18.26 1.34
N GLY A 9 21.34 18.88 1.98
CA GLY A 9 22.69 19.02 1.45
C GLY A 9 23.63 17.90 1.92
N ASN A 10 24.71 17.72 1.15
CA ASN A 10 25.84 16.89 1.58
C ASN A 10 26.92 17.82 2.12
N LEU A 11 27.10 17.85 3.43
CA LEU A 11 28.26 18.55 4.00
C LEU A 11 29.52 17.70 3.84
N GLY A 12 29.35 16.38 3.69
CA GLY A 12 30.40 15.48 3.23
C GLY A 12 31.04 14.69 4.34
N ILE A 13 32.23 14.16 4.01
CA ILE A 13 33.16 13.48 4.91
C ILE A 13 34.33 14.45 5.04
N HIS A 14 34.39 15.24 6.10
CA HIS A 14 35.44 16.24 6.25
C HIS A 14 36.69 15.62 6.86
N ALA A 15 37.85 15.80 6.23
CA ALA A 15 39.12 15.39 6.83
C ALA A 15 39.54 16.40 7.90
N CYS A 16 39.23 16.11 9.18
CA CYS A 16 39.74 16.85 10.33
C CYS A 16 40.65 15.94 11.18
N THR A 17 41.60 16.52 11.93
CA THR A 17 42.48 15.74 12.82
C THR A 17 41.76 15.38 14.11
N GLY A 18 41.46 14.09 14.27
CA GLY A 18 40.73 13.51 15.40
C GLY A 18 39.22 13.42 15.14
N HIS A 19 38.60 12.31 15.58
CA HIS A 19 37.20 11.90 15.37
C HIS A 19 36.90 11.15 14.06
N GLU A 20 35.71 10.56 13.95
CA GLU A 20 35.27 9.64 12.89
C GLU A 20 35.28 10.29 11.49
N HIS A 21 35.16 11.61 11.43
CA HIS A 21 35.36 12.42 10.21
C HIS A 21 36.80 12.32 9.69
N GLY A 22 37.78 12.46 10.58
CA GLY A 22 39.21 12.28 10.26
C GLY A 22 39.60 10.88 9.79
N GLU A 23 38.79 9.88 10.13
CA GLU A 23 38.97 8.49 9.69
C GLU A 23 38.25 8.18 8.38
N GLY A 24 37.51 9.14 7.81
CA GLY A 24 36.72 8.93 6.60
C GLY A 24 35.47 8.09 6.82
N ARG A 25 34.98 7.98 8.07
CA ARG A 25 33.86 7.11 8.47
C ARG A 25 32.65 7.88 8.97
N ALA A 26 32.59 9.19 8.80
CA ALA A 26 31.44 9.98 9.18
C ALA A 26 30.87 10.74 7.99
N TRP A 27 29.57 10.98 8.04
CA TRP A 27 28.84 11.72 7.02
C TRP A 27 27.87 12.69 7.67
N ASP A 28 27.94 13.95 7.24
CA ASP A 28 27.04 15.00 7.71
C ASP A 28 25.97 15.31 6.65
N TRP A 29 24.72 15.18 7.07
CA TRP A 29 23.53 15.45 6.26
C TRP A 29 22.91 16.78 6.66
N GLU A 30 22.96 17.78 5.77
CA GLU A 30 22.49 19.13 6.06
C GLU A 30 20.97 19.16 6.21
N MET A 31 20.51 19.53 7.41
CA MET A 31 19.12 19.64 7.83
C MET A 31 19.03 20.62 9.00
N ASP A 32 18.12 21.59 8.95
CA ASP A 32 18.00 22.60 10.00
C ASP A 32 16.94 22.23 11.04
N ALA A 33 17.34 21.97 12.28
CA ALA A 33 16.45 21.60 13.38
C ALA A 33 15.44 22.70 13.74
N ALA A 34 15.72 23.96 13.40
CA ALA A 34 14.79 25.06 13.57
C ALA A 34 13.70 25.11 12.48
N LYS A 35 13.88 24.39 11.37
CA LYS A 35 12.88 24.27 10.29
C LYS A 35 12.03 23.02 10.52
N PRO A 36 10.71 23.15 10.77
CA PRO A 36 9.84 22.00 11.03
C PRO A 36 9.89 20.93 9.93
N GLY A 37 9.96 21.35 8.66
CA GLY A 37 10.03 20.41 7.53
C GLY A 37 11.31 19.57 7.49
N ASP A 38 12.44 20.14 7.88
CA ASP A 38 13.72 19.41 7.95
C ASP A 38 13.73 18.50 9.18
N ALA A 39 13.26 18.99 10.33
CA ALA A 39 13.12 18.19 11.54
C ALA A 39 12.25 16.94 11.33
N THR A 40 11.10 17.07 10.65
CA THR A 40 10.24 15.92 10.32
C THR A 40 10.94 14.91 9.40
N LYS A 41 11.70 15.37 8.40
CA LYS A 41 12.48 14.47 7.53
C LYS A 41 13.54 13.70 8.29
N VAL A 42 14.25 14.37 9.21
CA VAL A 42 15.25 13.73 10.06
C VAL A 42 14.58 12.69 10.95
N GLU A 43 13.48 13.04 11.61
CA GLU A 43 12.72 12.11 12.47
C GLU A 43 12.28 10.85 11.71
N GLN A 44 11.82 10.98 10.47
CA GLN A 44 11.48 9.83 9.62
C GLN A 44 12.67 8.89 9.39
N VAL A 45 13.86 9.44 9.09
CA VAL A 45 15.08 8.64 8.90
C VAL A 45 15.52 7.98 10.22
N LEU A 46 15.48 8.72 11.34
CA LEU A 46 15.86 8.19 12.64
C LEU A 46 14.92 7.07 13.10
N ASN A 47 13.62 7.21 12.90
CA ASN A 47 12.64 6.18 13.23
C ASN A 47 12.90 4.89 12.43
N TRP A 48 13.19 5.00 11.12
CA TRP A 48 13.57 3.86 10.30
C TRP A 48 14.87 3.20 10.75
N LEU A 49 15.90 4.00 11.05
CA LEU A 49 17.21 3.48 11.48
C LEU A 49 17.12 2.75 12.84
N LEU A 50 16.31 3.27 13.76
CA LEU A 50 16.27 2.84 15.15
C LEU A 50 15.15 1.84 15.47
N ALA A 51 14.21 1.59 14.55
CA ALA A 51 13.15 0.60 14.70
C ALA A 51 13.68 -0.83 14.93
N ALA A 52 12.87 -1.66 15.58
CA ALA A 52 13.09 -3.10 15.64
C ALA A 52 12.67 -3.77 14.32
N ASP A 53 13.34 -4.86 13.94
CA ASP A 53 12.85 -5.73 12.85
C ASP A 53 11.77 -6.71 13.34
N GLY A 54 11.23 -7.54 12.42
CA GLY A 54 10.16 -8.50 12.71
C GLY A 54 10.50 -9.54 13.78
N ASP A 55 11.78 -9.78 14.05
CA ASP A 55 12.26 -10.67 15.10
C ASP A 55 12.53 -9.93 16.43
N GLY A 56 12.18 -8.64 16.51
CA GLY A 56 12.38 -7.79 17.68
C GLY A 56 13.81 -7.25 17.84
N ASN A 57 14.69 -7.41 16.84
CA ASN A 57 16.05 -6.88 16.93
C ASN A 57 16.02 -5.36 16.82
N ARG A 58 16.24 -4.66 17.94
CA ARG A 58 16.27 -3.19 17.99
C ARG A 58 17.37 -2.61 17.06
N HIS A 59 17.09 -1.43 16.51
CA HIS A 59 18.01 -0.65 15.67
C HIS A 59 18.52 -1.43 14.45
N ALA A 60 17.67 -2.28 13.88
CA ALA A 60 18.06 -3.26 12.87
C ALA A 60 18.74 -2.59 11.67
N MET A 61 18.16 -1.50 11.16
CA MET A 61 18.69 -0.83 9.97
C MET A 61 19.99 -0.07 10.22
N ALA A 62 20.11 0.60 11.37
CA ALA A 62 21.38 1.20 11.77
C ALA A 62 22.49 0.14 11.87
N ARG A 63 22.22 -1.03 12.47
CA ARG A 63 23.18 -2.15 12.54
C ARG A 63 23.55 -2.70 11.16
N ARG A 64 22.55 -2.89 10.28
CA ARG A 64 22.76 -3.40 8.91
C ARG A 64 23.58 -2.44 8.07
N LEU A 65 23.39 -1.13 8.20
CA LEU A 65 24.21 -0.09 7.54
C LEU A 65 25.59 0.10 8.19
N GLY A 66 25.77 -0.42 9.40
CA GLY A 66 26.97 -0.22 10.20
C GLY A 66 27.06 1.16 10.85
N ILE A 67 25.93 1.82 11.12
CA ILE A 67 25.91 3.09 11.86
C ILE A 67 26.11 2.80 13.35
N GLY A 68 27.02 3.55 13.97
CA GLY A 68 27.45 3.36 15.34
C GLY A 68 27.13 4.51 16.28
N ASN A 69 27.08 5.71 15.76
CA ASN A 69 26.69 6.89 16.51
C ASN A 69 25.91 7.83 15.59
N ILE A 70 24.90 8.46 16.17
CA ILE A 70 24.11 9.49 15.49
C ILE A 70 24.04 10.70 16.42
N ILE A 71 24.24 11.89 15.88
CA ILE A 71 24.10 13.16 16.61
C ILE A 71 23.11 14.04 15.86
N TRP A 72 22.12 14.54 16.58
CA TRP A 72 21.11 15.45 16.05
C TRP A 72 20.55 16.35 17.15
N ASN A 73 20.50 17.65 16.89
CA ASN A 73 19.86 18.65 17.73
C ASN A 73 20.22 18.53 19.22
N ARG A 74 21.52 18.65 19.53
CA ARG A 74 22.09 18.56 20.89
C ARG A 74 21.86 17.22 21.60
N LYS A 75 21.56 16.16 20.87
CA LYS A 75 21.44 14.80 21.41
C LYS A 75 22.31 13.85 20.60
N SER A 76 22.80 12.81 21.26
CA SER A 76 23.47 11.71 20.59
C SER A 76 22.91 10.37 21.03
N ILE A 77 22.97 9.39 20.15
CA ILE A 77 22.70 7.99 20.47
C ILE A 77 23.89 7.15 20.00
N THR A 78 24.44 6.36 20.91
CA THR A 78 25.54 5.44 20.63
C THR A 78 24.99 4.03 20.53
N LEU A 79 25.16 3.42 19.38
CA LEU A 79 24.73 2.07 19.05
C LEU A 79 25.84 1.03 19.26
N TRP A 80 27.10 1.49 19.39
CA TRP A 80 28.21 0.65 19.84
C TRP A 80 28.23 0.56 21.36
N SER A 81 27.92 -0.60 21.91
CA SER A 81 28.41 -0.91 23.25
C SER A 81 28.81 -2.37 23.32
N ASN A 82 29.89 -2.63 24.04
CA ASN A 82 30.36 -3.99 24.33
C ASN A 82 29.55 -4.66 25.45
N VAL A 83 28.55 -3.98 26.00
CA VAL A 83 27.60 -4.51 26.98
C VAL A 83 26.40 -5.12 26.24
N PRO A 84 26.21 -6.44 26.29
CA PRO A 84 25.00 -7.08 25.78
C PRO A 84 23.75 -6.47 26.43
N ASP A 85 22.69 -6.29 25.65
CA ASP A 85 21.36 -5.86 26.11
C ASP A 85 21.24 -4.49 26.78
N GLN A 86 22.31 -3.67 26.79
CA GLN A 86 22.20 -2.30 27.26
C GLN A 86 21.29 -1.50 26.32
N GLU A 87 20.22 -0.93 26.88
CA GLU A 87 19.30 -0.06 26.17
C GLU A 87 20.03 1.14 25.56
N LYS A 88 19.82 1.38 24.26
CA LYS A 88 20.40 2.52 23.55
C LYS A 88 19.38 3.66 23.57
N THR A 89 19.72 4.70 24.31
CA THR A 89 18.88 5.89 24.44
C THR A 89 19.58 7.11 23.89
N TRP A 90 18.79 8.11 23.53
CA TRP A 90 19.31 9.45 23.28
C TRP A 90 19.77 10.08 24.59
N VAL A 91 20.99 10.59 24.58
CA VAL A 91 21.57 11.35 25.70
C VAL A 91 21.89 12.78 25.26
N PRO A 92 21.95 13.75 26.18
CA PRO A 92 22.43 15.10 25.86
C PRO A 92 23.84 15.05 25.25
N TYR A 93 24.03 15.80 24.17
CA TYR A 93 25.32 15.95 23.51
C TYR A 93 25.95 17.29 23.89
N GLY A 94 27.17 17.23 24.44
CA GLY A 94 27.90 18.40 24.94
C GLY A 94 29.08 18.85 24.09
N GLY A 95 29.22 18.36 22.86
CA GLY A 95 30.31 18.78 21.96
C GLY A 95 30.15 20.23 21.46
N ASN A 96 31.25 20.79 20.95
CA ASN A 96 31.31 22.19 20.50
C ASN A 96 30.35 22.50 19.36
N ASP A 97 30.13 21.55 18.45
CA ASP A 97 29.09 21.66 17.42
C ASP A 97 27.79 21.06 17.96
N PRO A 98 26.72 21.84 18.17
CA PRO A 98 25.47 21.31 18.72
C PRO A 98 24.64 20.49 17.71
N HIS A 99 25.09 20.33 16.45
CA HIS A 99 24.41 19.55 15.40
C HIS A 99 22.96 20.01 15.19
N THR A 100 22.76 21.34 15.18
CA THR A 100 21.43 21.95 14.97
C THR A 100 21.13 22.24 13.50
N ASN A 101 22.15 22.19 12.64
CA ASN A 101 22.06 22.46 11.20
C ASN A 101 22.44 21.25 10.33
N HIS A 102 22.74 20.11 10.94
CA HIS A 102 23.00 18.86 10.24
C HIS A 102 22.83 17.65 11.17
N VAL A 103 22.58 16.48 10.57
CA VAL A 103 22.64 15.18 11.24
C VAL A 103 24.00 14.56 10.99
N HIS A 104 24.68 14.14 12.06
CA HIS A 104 25.94 13.40 11.96
C HIS A 104 25.70 11.90 12.05
N PHE A 105 26.25 11.14 11.11
CA PHE A 105 26.27 9.69 11.11
C PHE A 105 27.70 9.18 11.15
N ALA A 106 28.07 8.48 12.22
CA ALA A 106 29.35 7.78 12.32
C ALA A 106 29.18 6.28 12.02
N PHE A 107 29.94 5.76 11.06
CA PHE A 107 29.89 4.38 10.59
C PHE A 107 31.00 3.54 11.20
N SER A 108 30.75 2.26 11.43
CA SER A 108 31.76 1.31 11.90
C SER A 108 32.74 1.03 10.77
N TRP A 109 33.90 0.45 11.06
CA TRP A 109 34.81 0.00 10.01
C TRP A 109 34.13 -0.92 8.99
N PRO A 110 33.35 -1.94 9.39
CA PRO A 110 32.57 -2.72 8.44
C PRO A 110 31.55 -1.89 7.64
N GLY A 111 30.88 -0.92 8.27
CA GLY A 111 29.92 -0.04 7.57
C GLY A 111 30.61 0.82 6.51
N ALA A 112 31.68 1.50 6.89
CA ALA A 112 32.47 2.38 6.02
C ALA A 112 33.13 1.61 4.85
N ARG A 113 33.60 0.38 5.10
CA ARG A 113 34.18 -0.51 4.07
C ARG A 113 33.14 -1.25 3.23
N ARG A 114 31.85 -1.05 3.51
CA ARG A 114 30.74 -1.74 2.83
C ARG A 114 30.77 -3.26 3.00
N GLU A 115 31.11 -3.70 4.19
CA GLU A 115 31.26 -5.11 4.57
C GLU A 115 30.05 -5.65 5.36
N THR A 116 29.11 -4.80 5.77
CA THR A 116 27.91 -5.24 6.51
C THR A 116 26.88 -5.91 5.61
N SER A 117 25.88 -6.55 6.23
CA SER A 117 24.80 -7.26 5.53
C SER A 117 24.07 -6.38 4.52
N TRP A 118 23.87 -5.08 4.82
CA TRP A 118 23.28 -4.13 3.87
C TRP A 118 24.00 -4.12 2.52
N PHE A 119 25.33 -4.11 2.51
CA PHE A 119 26.11 -3.97 1.29
C PHE A 119 26.34 -5.31 0.58
N ARG A 120 26.36 -6.40 1.33
CA ARG A 120 26.58 -7.75 0.80
C ARG A 120 25.31 -8.43 0.27
N ALA A 121 24.12 -8.04 0.74
CA ALA A 121 22.88 -8.62 0.26
C ALA A 121 22.54 -8.17 -1.17
N VAL A 122 22.44 -9.16 -2.06
CA VAL A 122 22.00 -9.00 -3.46
C VAL A 122 21.05 -10.16 -3.81
N PRO A 123 19.75 -9.88 -4.10
CA PRO A 123 19.07 -8.59 -3.92
C PRO A 123 18.93 -8.23 -2.43
N LYS A 124 18.57 -6.98 -2.12
CA LYS A 124 18.29 -6.60 -0.71
C LYS A 124 16.86 -7.04 -0.35
N PRO A 125 16.64 -7.61 0.85
CA PRO A 125 15.29 -7.94 1.33
C PRO A 125 14.37 -6.71 1.43
N ALA A 126 13.05 -6.86 1.20
CA ALA A 126 12.08 -5.74 1.21
C ALA A 126 12.06 -5.06 2.56
N GLU A 127 12.11 -5.87 3.61
CA GLU A 127 11.97 -5.45 4.99
C GLU A 127 13.14 -4.58 5.44
N TRP A 128 14.20 -4.46 4.62
CA TRP A 128 15.31 -3.54 4.84
C TRP A 128 15.14 -2.20 4.12
N TYR A 129 14.25 -2.16 3.14
CA TYR A 129 13.68 -0.93 2.65
C TYR A 129 12.51 -0.54 3.56
N PRO A 130 12.03 0.71 3.52
CA PRO A 130 10.85 1.13 4.29
C PRO A 130 9.52 0.50 3.80
N ASP A 131 9.54 -0.78 3.40
CA ASP A 131 8.50 -1.50 2.65
C ASP A 131 7.45 -2.21 3.54
N GLY A 132 7.28 -1.76 4.79
CA GLY A 132 5.96 -1.84 5.47
C GLY A 132 4.95 -0.84 4.88
N GLY A 133 5.07 -0.58 3.58
CA GLY A 133 4.50 0.56 2.89
C GLY A 133 3.39 0.17 1.93
N ALA A 134 2.49 1.11 1.62
CA ALA A 134 1.42 0.87 0.68
C ALA A 134 1.93 0.76 -0.75
N GLN A 135 1.59 -0.33 -1.44
CA GLN A 135 1.91 -0.57 -2.84
C GLN A 135 0.72 -0.12 -3.68
N VAL A 136 0.95 0.85 -4.57
CA VAL A 136 -0.08 1.44 -5.42
C VAL A 136 0.17 1.05 -6.86
N LEU A 137 -0.83 0.47 -7.49
CA LEU A 137 -0.85 0.15 -8.91
C LEU A 137 -1.85 1.09 -9.59
N ALA A 138 -1.46 1.75 -10.68
CA ALA A 138 -2.33 2.67 -11.40
C ALA A 138 -2.24 2.46 -12.91
N SER A 139 -3.39 2.41 -13.58
CA SER A 139 -3.46 2.53 -15.04
C SER A 139 -3.79 3.95 -15.47
N THR A 140 -3.38 4.32 -16.69
CA THR A 140 -3.72 5.63 -17.27
C THR A 140 -4.63 5.50 -18.48
N THR A 141 -5.38 6.56 -18.75
CA THR A 141 -6.20 6.70 -19.98
C THR A 141 -5.41 6.60 -21.28
N SER A 142 -4.08 6.72 -21.22
CA SER A 142 -3.17 6.51 -22.35
C SER A 142 -2.66 5.06 -22.47
N GLY A 143 -3.17 4.12 -21.67
CA GLY A 143 -2.80 2.71 -21.69
C GLY A 143 -1.49 2.36 -20.96
N GLY A 144 -1.01 3.23 -20.07
CA GLY A 144 0.13 2.96 -19.21
C GLY A 144 -0.25 2.18 -17.95
N LEU A 145 0.71 1.48 -17.35
CA LEU A 145 0.59 0.81 -16.05
C LEU A 145 1.80 1.20 -15.20
N PHE A 146 1.55 1.75 -14.03
CA PHE A 146 2.56 2.33 -13.18
C PHE A 146 2.42 1.86 -11.74
N HIS A 147 3.53 1.84 -11.03
CA HIS A 147 3.58 1.44 -9.62
C HIS A 147 4.27 2.51 -8.77
N ASN A 148 3.72 2.79 -7.59
CA ASN A 148 4.31 3.68 -6.59
C ASN A 148 4.28 3.00 -5.21
N THR A 149 5.23 3.34 -4.34
CA THR A 149 5.27 2.86 -2.96
C THR A 149 5.15 4.05 -2.01
N ARG A 150 4.22 3.97 -1.06
CA ARG A 150 4.18 4.83 0.11
C ARG A 150 4.93 4.16 1.24
N PHE A 151 6.05 4.72 1.65
CA PHE A 151 6.83 4.21 2.78
C PHE A 151 6.07 4.36 4.10
N GLY A 152 6.41 3.55 5.11
CA GLY A 152 5.86 3.69 6.47
C GLY A 152 6.10 5.06 7.11
N THR A 153 7.09 5.82 6.60
CA THR A 153 7.35 7.22 6.99
C THR A 153 6.33 8.22 6.42
N GLY A 154 5.50 7.77 5.47
CA GLY A 154 4.54 8.59 4.73
C GLY A 154 5.07 9.22 3.44
N ALA A 155 6.36 9.08 3.16
CA ALA A 155 6.96 9.55 1.90
C ALA A 155 6.59 8.63 0.72
N TRP A 156 6.49 9.21 -0.48
CA TRP A 156 6.20 8.49 -1.72
C TRP A 156 7.48 8.27 -2.54
N GLN A 157 7.63 7.08 -3.11
CA GLN A 157 8.75 6.74 -4.00
C GLN A 157 8.67 7.46 -5.36
N GLY A 158 7.46 7.74 -5.83
CA GLY A 158 7.17 8.15 -7.19
C GLY A 158 6.80 6.96 -8.08
N PHE A 159 6.07 7.23 -9.16
CA PHE A 159 5.59 6.20 -10.09
C PHE A 159 6.70 5.70 -11.02
N ASP A 160 6.83 4.38 -11.15
CA ASP A 160 7.67 3.67 -12.11
C ASP A 160 6.82 2.87 -13.09
N ASP A 161 7.29 2.74 -14.33
CA ASP A 161 6.58 2.07 -15.43
C ASP A 161 6.67 0.54 -15.29
N VAL A 162 5.54 -0.09 -14.99
CA VAL A 162 5.43 -1.54 -14.80
C VAL A 162 5.55 -2.28 -16.13
N LYS A 163 4.96 -1.76 -17.22
CA LYS A 163 5.02 -2.41 -18.55
C LYS A 163 6.46 -2.51 -19.02
N ARG A 164 7.26 -1.46 -18.80
CA ARG A 164 8.71 -1.48 -19.07
C ARG A 164 9.47 -2.49 -18.22
N ARG A 165 9.08 -2.69 -16.96
CA ARG A 165 9.72 -3.64 -16.03
C ARG A 165 9.40 -5.10 -16.37
N THR A 166 8.21 -5.38 -16.88
CA THR A 166 7.72 -6.73 -17.14
C THR A 166 7.75 -7.14 -18.61
N GLY A 167 7.88 -6.18 -19.53
CA GLY A 167 7.74 -6.39 -20.98
C GLY A 167 6.28 -6.50 -21.44
N ALA A 168 5.30 -6.11 -20.62
CA ALA A 168 3.88 -6.25 -20.94
C ALA A 168 3.44 -5.42 -22.16
N GLY A 169 2.76 -6.08 -23.09
CA GLY A 169 2.24 -5.48 -24.33
C GLY A 169 0.77 -5.04 -24.27
N PHE A 170 0.00 -5.50 -23.29
CA PHE A 170 -1.44 -5.24 -23.19
C PHE A 170 -1.78 -3.79 -22.84
N THR A 171 -3.04 -3.40 -23.08
CA THR A 171 -3.60 -2.12 -22.61
C THR A 171 -4.52 -2.37 -21.42
N PRO A 172 -4.24 -1.80 -20.22
CA PRO A 172 -5.10 -2.01 -19.05
C PRO A 172 -6.50 -1.41 -19.23
N VAL A 173 -7.53 -2.18 -18.91
CA VAL A 173 -8.92 -1.76 -18.72
C VAL A 173 -9.21 -1.56 -17.25
N ASP A 174 -8.76 -2.49 -16.41
CA ASP A 174 -8.91 -2.44 -14.96
C ASP A 174 -7.72 -3.03 -14.21
N VAL A 175 -7.53 -2.63 -12.95
CA VAL A 175 -6.41 -3.10 -12.11
C VAL A 175 -6.86 -3.44 -10.71
N ALA A 176 -6.28 -4.50 -10.13
CA ALA A 176 -6.42 -4.81 -8.72
C ALA A 176 -5.07 -5.11 -8.08
N SER A 177 -5.00 -4.95 -6.76
CA SER A 177 -3.81 -5.30 -5.98
C SER A 177 -4.23 -5.96 -4.68
N ALA A 178 -3.54 -7.04 -4.30
CA ALA A 178 -3.68 -7.68 -3.01
C ALA A 178 -2.29 -8.04 -2.45
N MET A 179 -2.12 -7.87 -1.14
CA MET A 179 -0.91 -8.29 -0.46
C MET A 179 -1.07 -9.74 0.00
N VAL A 180 -0.28 -10.66 -0.53
CA VAL A 180 -0.34 -12.09 -0.20
C VAL A 180 1.05 -12.52 0.23
N ARG A 181 1.19 -12.96 1.49
CA ARG A 181 2.48 -13.38 2.08
C ARG A 181 3.63 -12.37 1.88
N GLY A 182 3.34 -11.08 2.02
CA GLY A 182 4.33 -10.01 1.89
C GLY A 182 4.72 -9.64 0.45
N GLU A 183 4.09 -10.26 -0.56
CA GLU A 183 4.26 -9.90 -1.96
C GLU A 183 2.98 -9.26 -2.51
N GLN A 184 3.12 -8.24 -3.35
CA GLN A 184 1.98 -7.65 -4.04
C GLN A 184 1.65 -8.52 -5.26
N HIS A 185 0.42 -9.02 -5.28
CA HIS A 185 -0.19 -9.62 -6.45
C HIS A 185 -0.91 -8.51 -7.23
N ALA A 186 -0.45 -8.26 -8.45
CA ALA A 186 -1.03 -7.29 -9.36
C ALA A 186 -1.87 -8.02 -10.42
N LEU A 187 -3.14 -7.63 -10.54
CA LEU A 187 -4.03 -8.11 -11.59
C LEU A 187 -4.37 -6.98 -12.55
N VAL A 188 -4.48 -7.33 -13.83
CA VAL A 188 -4.88 -6.41 -14.88
C VAL A 188 -5.88 -7.08 -15.81
N ALA A 189 -7.09 -6.52 -15.89
CA ALA A 189 -7.99 -6.83 -17.00
C ALA A 189 -7.51 -6.07 -18.23
N GLY A 190 -7.22 -6.77 -19.33
CA GLY A 190 -6.67 -6.19 -20.54
C GLY A 190 -7.73 -5.89 -21.61
N ALA A 191 -7.44 -4.94 -22.49
CA ALA A 191 -8.26 -4.65 -23.67
C ALA A 191 -8.21 -5.79 -24.72
N ASP A 192 -7.25 -6.70 -24.56
CA ASP A 192 -7.16 -7.99 -25.25
C ASP A 192 -8.14 -9.04 -24.69
N THR A 193 -9.00 -8.64 -23.75
CA THR A 193 -10.01 -9.47 -23.08
C THR A 193 -9.47 -10.44 -22.04
N GLU A 194 -8.15 -10.48 -21.86
CA GLU A 194 -7.49 -11.43 -20.96
C GLU A 194 -7.32 -10.87 -19.53
N LEU A 195 -7.20 -11.78 -18.55
CA LEU A 195 -6.79 -11.45 -17.19
C LEU A 195 -5.33 -11.75 -16.96
N TRP A 196 -4.55 -10.73 -16.67
CA TRP A 196 -3.12 -10.83 -16.45
C TRP A 196 -2.77 -10.80 -14.96
N HIS A 197 -1.84 -11.64 -14.52
CA HIS A 197 -1.30 -11.67 -13.16
C HIS A 197 0.23 -11.55 -13.15
N ALA A 198 0.74 -10.66 -12.29
CA ALA A 198 2.15 -10.60 -11.94
C ALA A 198 2.34 -10.45 -10.42
N ILE A 199 3.53 -10.78 -9.95
CA ILE A 199 3.93 -10.62 -8.56
C ILE A 199 5.05 -9.59 -8.51
N ARG A 200 4.85 -8.54 -7.71
CA ARG A 200 5.95 -7.70 -7.24
C ARG A 200 6.46 -8.31 -5.96
N ARG A 201 7.67 -8.86 -6.05
CA ARG A 201 8.33 -9.51 -4.93
C ARG A 201 8.69 -8.51 -3.86
N VAL A 202 8.95 -9.08 -2.69
CA VAL A 202 9.59 -8.43 -1.53
C VAL A 202 10.77 -7.55 -2.00
N ASP A 203 11.73 -8.10 -2.76
CA ASP A 203 12.90 -7.33 -3.22
C ASP A 203 12.63 -6.20 -4.24
N GLY A 204 11.36 -5.98 -4.61
CA GLY A 204 10.92 -4.98 -5.58
C GLY A 204 11.02 -5.42 -7.04
N SER A 205 11.51 -6.64 -7.30
CA SER A 205 11.48 -7.23 -8.64
C SER A 205 10.07 -7.63 -9.04
N TRP A 206 9.78 -7.58 -10.34
CA TRP A 206 8.52 -8.05 -10.90
C TRP A 206 8.72 -9.41 -11.57
N THR A 207 7.73 -10.30 -11.45
CA THR A 207 7.60 -11.40 -12.42
C THR A 207 7.11 -10.85 -13.76
N PRO A 208 7.30 -11.59 -14.87
CA PRO A 208 6.49 -11.39 -16.06
C PRO A 208 5.00 -11.53 -15.73
N PHE A 209 4.15 -10.90 -16.53
CA PHE A 209 2.72 -11.18 -16.50
C PHE A 209 2.43 -12.53 -17.16
N GLY A 210 1.60 -13.35 -16.51
CA GLY A 210 1.00 -14.55 -17.10
C GLY A 210 -0.51 -14.37 -17.27
N ASN A 211 -1.09 -14.99 -18.30
CA ASN A 211 -2.54 -15.03 -18.47
C ASN A 211 -3.14 -16.01 -17.44
N VAL A 212 -4.11 -15.57 -16.66
CA VAL A 212 -4.80 -16.36 -15.65
C VAL A 212 -5.73 -17.39 -16.31
N GLU A 213 -6.31 -17.08 -17.47
CA GLU A 213 -7.23 -17.94 -18.19
C GLU A 213 -6.56 -19.23 -18.69
N ASP A 214 -5.24 -19.20 -18.95
CA ASP A 214 -4.43 -20.40 -19.25
C ASP A 214 -4.51 -21.46 -18.14
N PHE A 215 -4.85 -21.06 -16.92
CA PHE A 215 -4.91 -21.92 -15.74
C PHE A 215 -6.31 -22.07 -15.16
N ALA A 216 -7.12 -21.01 -15.24
CA ALA A 216 -8.45 -20.94 -14.62
C ALA A 216 -9.61 -21.12 -15.62
N GLY A 217 -9.33 -21.17 -16.92
CA GLY A 217 -10.31 -21.30 -18.00
C GLY A 217 -10.66 -19.96 -18.66
N GLU A 218 -11.06 -20.02 -19.93
CA GLU A 218 -11.43 -18.87 -20.75
C GLU A 218 -12.85 -18.40 -20.44
N VAL A 219 -13.03 -17.09 -20.27
CA VAL A 219 -14.30 -16.50 -19.81
C VAL A 219 -14.77 -15.30 -20.62
N GLY A 220 -13.90 -14.73 -21.46
CA GLY A 220 -14.24 -13.63 -22.38
C GLY A 220 -13.96 -12.24 -21.78
N TYR A 221 -14.68 -11.21 -22.24
CA TYR A 221 -14.35 -9.81 -21.93
C TYR A 221 -14.45 -9.46 -20.43
N ILE A 222 -13.30 -9.43 -19.74
CA ILE A 222 -13.20 -9.00 -18.36
C ILE A 222 -13.15 -7.47 -18.29
N SER A 223 -14.12 -6.90 -17.59
CA SER A 223 -14.35 -5.45 -17.49
C SER A 223 -13.97 -4.86 -16.13
N ARG A 224 -14.00 -5.68 -15.07
CA ARG A 224 -13.53 -5.33 -13.72
C ARG A 224 -12.85 -6.49 -13.04
N VAL A 225 -11.93 -6.18 -12.13
CA VAL A 225 -11.23 -7.16 -11.31
C VAL A 225 -11.04 -6.64 -9.89
N THR A 226 -11.24 -7.50 -8.90
CA THR A 226 -10.84 -7.25 -7.50
C THR A 226 -10.16 -8.49 -6.94
N ALA A 227 -9.31 -8.31 -5.94
CA ALA A 227 -8.65 -9.41 -5.28
C ALA A 227 -8.44 -9.16 -3.79
N ALA A 228 -8.34 -10.23 -3.00
CA ALA A 228 -7.96 -10.16 -1.60
C ALA A 228 -7.19 -11.42 -1.16
N ASP A 229 -6.38 -11.28 -0.11
CA ASP A 229 -5.78 -12.42 0.58
C ASP A 229 -6.77 -13.08 1.52
N VAL A 230 -6.85 -14.42 1.46
CA VAL A 230 -7.51 -15.23 2.46
C VAL A 230 -6.55 -16.33 2.88
N GLN A 231 -5.98 -16.18 4.07
CA GLN A 231 -5.05 -17.16 4.66
C GLN A 231 -3.88 -17.53 3.72
N GLY A 232 -3.32 -16.52 3.04
CA GLY A 232 -2.22 -16.71 2.11
C GLY A 232 -2.64 -17.24 0.73
N SER A 233 -3.94 -17.30 0.41
CA SER A 233 -4.41 -17.60 -0.94
C SER A 233 -4.96 -16.33 -1.58
N LEU A 234 -4.62 -16.10 -2.86
CA LEU A 234 -5.17 -14.97 -3.60
C LEU A 234 -6.57 -15.37 -4.08
N HIS A 235 -7.59 -14.70 -3.57
CA HIS A 235 -8.95 -14.79 -4.10
C HIS A 235 -9.12 -13.69 -5.14
N VAL A 236 -9.64 -14.05 -6.31
CA VAL A 236 -9.83 -13.14 -7.44
C VAL A 236 -11.28 -13.18 -7.88
N VAL A 237 -11.87 -12.02 -8.08
CA VAL A 237 -13.19 -11.86 -8.69
C VAL A 237 -13.06 -11.05 -9.95
N ALA A 238 -13.62 -11.55 -11.04
CA ALA A 238 -13.65 -10.91 -12.35
C ALA A 238 -15.10 -10.68 -12.80
N LEU A 239 -15.36 -9.50 -13.36
CA LEU A 239 -16.65 -9.16 -13.96
C LEU A 239 -16.57 -9.30 -15.47
N VAL A 240 -17.31 -10.24 -16.04
CA VAL A 240 -17.36 -10.52 -17.47
C VAL A 240 -18.57 -9.83 -18.08
N ALA A 241 -18.32 -8.99 -19.09
CA ALA A 241 -19.33 -8.27 -19.88
C ALA A 241 -20.39 -7.46 -19.08
N GLY A 242 -20.15 -7.16 -17.80
CA GLY A 242 -21.12 -6.48 -16.93
C GLY A 242 -22.28 -7.38 -16.44
N GLU A 243 -22.22 -8.68 -16.73
CA GLU A 243 -23.30 -9.63 -16.46
C GLU A 243 -22.86 -10.72 -15.48
N HIS A 244 -21.68 -11.31 -15.67
CA HIS A 244 -21.27 -12.48 -14.91
C HIS A 244 -20.14 -12.16 -13.94
N VAL A 245 -20.35 -12.49 -12.66
CA VAL A 245 -19.34 -12.36 -11.60
C VAL A 245 -18.68 -13.71 -11.37
N LEU A 246 -17.41 -13.83 -11.72
CA LEU A 246 -16.65 -15.07 -11.64
C LEU A 246 -15.63 -15.02 -10.50
N HIS A 247 -15.41 -16.15 -9.83
CA HIS A 247 -14.46 -16.28 -8.73
C HIS A 247 -13.45 -17.41 -9.00
N THR A 248 -12.17 -17.14 -8.73
CA THR A 248 -11.09 -18.14 -8.74
C THR A 248 -10.14 -17.90 -7.57
N VAL A 249 -9.41 -18.94 -7.17
CA VAL A 249 -8.43 -18.91 -6.09
C VAL A 249 -7.08 -19.39 -6.59
N ARG A 250 -6.04 -18.57 -6.39
CA ARG A 250 -4.65 -19.00 -6.52
C ARG A 250 -4.13 -19.48 -5.18
N SER A 251 -3.82 -20.76 -5.13
CA SER A 251 -3.23 -21.41 -3.96
C SER A 251 -1.77 -20.99 -3.74
N PRO A 252 -1.21 -21.22 -2.54
CA PRO A 252 0.18 -20.92 -2.18
C PRO A 252 1.23 -21.54 -3.11
N ASN A 253 0.95 -22.76 -3.58
CA ASN A 253 1.77 -23.53 -4.52
C ASN A 253 1.71 -22.98 -5.97
N GLY A 254 0.89 -21.95 -6.22
CA GLY A 254 0.71 -21.33 -7.54
C GLY A 254 -0.39 -21.93 -8.41
N SER A 255 -1.07 -23.00 -7.99
CA SER A 255 -2.19 -23.56 -8.74
C SER A 255 -3.44 -22.68 -8.64
N TRP A 256 -4.16 -22.55 -9.74
CA TRP A 256 -5.45 -21.87 -9.79
C TRP A 256 -6.60 -22.87 -9.74
N THR A 257 -7.71 -22.49 -9.10
CA THR A 257 -8.99 -23.16 -9.33
C THR A 257 -9.59 -22.67 -10.64
N PRO A 258 -10.51 -23.43 -11.25
CA PRO A 258 -11.32 -22.89 -12.35
C PRO A 258 -12.09 -21.63 -11.94
N LEU A 259 -12.44 -20.80 -12.92
CA LEU A 259 -13.36 -19.68 -12.74
C LEU A 259 -14.78 -20.23 -12.53
N HIS A 260 -15.39 -19.84 -11.41
CA HIS A 260 -16.73 -20.27 -11.02
C HIS A 260 -17.71 -19.11 -11.07
N ASN A 261 -18.86 -19.28 -11.73
CA ASN A 261 -19.91 -18.27 -11.77
C ASN A 261 -20.63 -18.18 -10.42
N LEU A 262 -20.56 -17.01 -9.78
CA LEU A 262 -21.17 -16.75 -8.48
C LEU A 262 -22.69 -16.75 -8.52
N GLU A 263 -23.33 -16.57 -9.66
CA GLU A 263 -24.79 -16.59 -9.76
C GLU A 263 -25.40 -17.92 -9.34
N VAL A 264 -24.66 -19.03 -9.54
CA VAL A 264 -25.08 -20.38 -9.12
C VAL A 264 -25.08 -20.52 -7.60
N PHE A 265 -24.33 -19.66 -6.89
CA PHE A 265 -24.16 -19.74 -5.44
C PHE A 265 -24.87 -18.62 -4.69
N ALA A 266 -24.68 -17.36 -5.10
CA ALA A 266 -25.19 -16.17 -4.44
C ALA A 266 -26.52 -15.65 -5.04
N GLY A 267 -26.90 -16.13 -6.22
CA GLY A 267 -28.09 -15.71 -6.96
C GLY A 267 -27.78 -14.77 -8.13
N GLN A 268 -28.75 -14.65 -9.03
CA GLN A 268 -28.65 -13.89 -10.28
C GLN A 268 -28.51 -12.38 -10.03
N VAL A 269 -27.66 -11.75 -10.82
CA VAL A 269 -27.42 -10.30 -10.83
C VAL A 269 -27.32 -9.83 -12.28
N SER A 270 -27.62 -8.55 -12.54
CA SER A 270 -27.50 -7.97 -13.87
C SER A 270 -27.13 -6.50 -13.78
N GLY A 271 -26.44 -6.00 -14.81
CA GLY A 271 -26.00 -4.61 -14.88
C GLY A 271 -24.98 -4.29 -13.79
N VAL A 272 -24.04 -5.19 -13.52
CA VAL A 272 -22.97 -4.95 -12.54
C VAL A 272 -22.02 -3.88 -13.10
N VAL A 273 -21.74 -2.87 -12.30
CA VAL A 273 -20.89 -1.72 -12.65
C VAL A 273 -19.48 -1.89 -12.12
N ASP A 274 -19.36 -2.36 -10.87
CA ASP A 274 -18.08 -2.56 -10.20
C ASP A 274 -18.11 -3.61 -9.10
N VAL A 275 -16.92 -4.11 -8.72
CA VAL A 275 -16.71 -5.17 -7.73
C VAL A 275 -15.64 -4.77 -6.71
N ALA A 276 -15.83 -5.11 -5.44
CA ALA A 276 -14.83 -4.88 -4.39
C ALA A 276 -14.82 -6.01 -3.36
N ALA A 277 -13.63 -6.48 -2.98
CA ALA A 277 -13.48 -7.64 -2.11
C ALA A 277 -12.63 -7.36 -0.87
N ALA A 278 -12.95 -8.04 0.23
CA ALA A 278 -12.15 -8.05 1.45
C ALA A 278 -11.98 -9.48 1.95
N GLY A 279 -10.74 -9.90 2.16
CA GLY A 279 -10.41 -11.21 2.73
C GLY A 279 -10.13 -11.08 4.22
N PHE A 280 -10.56 -12.07 4.98
CA PHE A 280 -10.50 -12.05 6.45
C PHE A 280 -9.58 -13.15 6.97
N ALA A 281 -8.89 -12.86 8.07
CA ALA A 281 -8.01 -13.82 8.74
C ALA A 281 -8.75 -15.08 9.21
N ASN A 282 -10.05 -14.97 9.51
CA ASN A 282 -10.90 -16.11 9.88
C ASN A 282 -11.18 -17.08 8.71
N GLY A 283 -10.76 -16.76 7.48
CA GLY A 283 -10.99 -17.56 6.28
C GLY A 283 -12.22 -17.16 5.47
N GLU A 284 -12.96 -16.13 5.89
CA GLU A 284 -14.06 -15.57 5.12
C GLU A 284 -13.57 -14.65 3.99
N PHE A 285 -14.35 -14.57 2.93
CA PHE A 285 -14.16 -13.62 1.84
C PHE A 285 -15.46 -12.84 1.64
N GLN A 286 -15.42 -11.53 1.76
CA GLN A 286 -16.57 -10.65 1.56
C GLN A 286 -16.47 -10.01 0.17
N LEU A 287 -17.59 -9.88 -0.52
CA LEU A 287 -17.69 -9.31 -1.86
C LEU A 287 -18.86 -8.32 -1.92
N SER A 288 -18.59 -7.11 -2.39
CA SER A 288 -19.62 -6.12 -2.72
C SER A 288 -19.62 -5.81 -4.21
N ILE A 289 -20.80 -5.54 -4.75
CA ILE A 289 -21.00 -5.17 -6.15
C ILE A 289 -21.92 -3.96 -6.25
N SER A 290 -21.67 -3.08 -7.20
CA SER A 290 -22.56 -1.98 -7.56
C SER A 290 -23.35 -2.34 -8.81
N LEU A 291 -24.61 -1.93 -8.87
CA LEU A 291 -25.49 -2.17 -10.00
C LEU A 291 -25.90 -0.86 -10.67
N ALA A 292 -26.12 -0.91 -11.98
CA ALA A 292 -26.56 0.22 -12.79
C ALA A 292 -27.96 0.74 -12.39
N ASP A 293 -28.76 -0.10 -11.72
CA ASP A 293 -30.06 0.28 -11.14
C ASP A 293 -29.95 1.07 -9.82
N GLY A 294 -28.72 1.26 -9.34
CA GLY A 294 -28.39 2.05 -8.16
C GLY A 294 -28.19 1.24 -6.88
N ARG A 295 -28.38 -0.08 -6.90
CA ARG A 295 -28.19 -0.91 -5.71
C ARG A 295 -26.72 -1.21 -5.45
N LEU A 296 -26.39 -1.27 -4.16
CA LEU A 296 -25.13 -1.80 -3.65
C LEU A 296 -25.44 -3.12 -2.94
N LEU A 297 -24.93 -4.23 -3.49
CA LEU A 297 -25.18 -5.56 -2.95
C LEU A 297 -23.92 -6.14 -2.31
N HIS A 298 -24.12 -7.03 -1.35
CA HIS A 298 -23.06 -7.70 -0.62
C HIS A 298 -23.34 -9.21 -0.48
N THR A 299 -22.31 -10.03 -0.64
CA THR A 299 -22.31 -11.45 -0.29
C THR A 299 -21.00 -11.83 0.42
N LEU A 300 -20.97 -12.97 1.09
CA LEU A 300 -19.76 -13.53 1.67
C LEU A 300 -19.63 -15.01 1.36
N ARG A 301 -18.39 -15.44 1.12
CA ARG A 301 -17.97 -16.83 1.13
C ARG A 301 -17.53 -17.19 2.53
N ARG A 302 -18.23 -18.14 3.14
CA ARG A 302 -17.93 -18.69 4.45
C ARG A 302 -16.68 -19.56 4.41
N THR A 303 -16.19 -19.92 5.59
CA THR A 303 -15.04 -20.80 5.78
C THR A 303 -15.26 -22.22 5.27
N ASP A 304 -16.51 -22.67 5.19
CA ASP A 304 -16.92 -23.95 4.57
C ASP A 304 -16.95 -23.90 3.03
N GLY A 305 -16.71 -22.72 2.45
CA GLY A 305 -16.69 -22.47 1.01
C GLY A 305 -18.02 -22.12 0.38
N TRP A 306 -19.12 -22.11 1.13
CA TRP A 306 -20.43 -21.70 0.64
C TRP A 306 -20.60 -20.19 0.64
N TRP A 307 -21.31 -19.70 -0.37
CA TRP A 307 -21.69 -18.30 -0.48
C TRP A 307 -23.05 -18.04 0.17
N THR A 308 -23.20 -16.86 0.76
CA THR A 308 -24.52 -16.33 1.09
C THR A 308 -25.24 -15.82 -0.14
N SER A 309 -26.56 -15.63 -0.06
CA SER A 309 -27.27 -14.83 -1.05
C SER A 309 -26.87 -13.36 -0.98
N TRP A 310 -27.09 -12.62 -2.06
CA TRP A 310 -26.92 -11.17 -2.08
C TRP A 310 -27.84 -10.47 -1.08
N GLY A 311 -27.28 -9.57 -0.27
CA GLY A 311 -28.00 -8.65 0.62
C GLY A 311 -27.84 -7.20 0.16
N ASP A 312 -28.86 -6.38 0.37
CA ASP A 312 -28.87 -4.96 0.03
C ASP A 312 -28.17 -4.13 1.12
N VAL A 313 -27.05 -3.50 0.75
CA VAL A 313 -26.23 -2.69 1.66
C VAL A 313 -26.90 -1.36 1.97
N GLU A 314 -27.54 -0.71 1.00
CA GLU A 314 -28.21 0.58 1.20
C GLU A 314 -29.38 0.43 2.18
N ALA A 315 -30.15 -0.65 2.04
CA ALA A 315 -31.20 -1.00 2.99
C ALA A 315 -30.65 -1.24 4.41
N ALA A 316 -29.51 -1.95 4.53
CA ALA A 316 -28.88 -2.28 5.81
C ALA A 316 -28.20 -1.09 6.48
N THR A 317 -27.72 -0.12 5.70
CA THR A 317 -27.08 1.12 6.16
C THR A 317 -28.08 2.25 6.42
N HIS A 318 -29.35 2.06 6.01
CA HIS A 318 -30.42 3.07 6.05
C HIS A 318 -30.06 4.35 5.28
N THR A 319 -29.32 4.21 4.18
CA THR A 319 -28.96 5.28 3.27
C THR A 319 -29.34 4.89 1.84
N ASN A 320 -29.52 5.87 0.95
CA ASN A 320 -29.66 5.61 -0.48
C ASN A 320 -29.16 6.84 -1.26
N PRO A 321 -27.84 6.97 -1.46
CA PRO A 321 -27.23 8.08 -2.17
C PRO A 321 -27.36 7.99 -3.70
N GLY A 322 -27.85 6.88 -4.25
CA GLY A 322 -27.94 6.62 -5.68
C GLY A 322 -26.94 5.57 -6.14
N ALA A 323 -26.55 5.59 -7.42
CA ALA A 323 -25.73 4.55 -8.02
C ALA A 323 -24.22 4.73 -7.77
N PRO A 324 -23.55 3.77 -7.09
CA PRO A 324 -22.10 3.79 -6.98
C PRO A 324 -21.46 3.51 -8.36
N ARG A 325 -20.36 4.20 -8.64
CA ARG A 325 -19.59 4.12 -9.90
C ARG A 325 -18.32 3.28 -9.77
N SER A 326 -17.72 3.30 -8.59
CA SER A 326 -16.52 2.55 -8.23
C SER A 326 -16.57 2.16 -6.74
N LEU A 327 -16.00 1.01 -6.39
CA LEU A 327 -15.99 0.41 -5.07
C LEU A 327 -14.58 0.00 -4.67
N ALA A 328 -14.28 0.08 -3.38
CA ALA A 328 -13.08 -0.50 -2.80
C ALA A 328 -13.36 -1.08 -1.41
N ALA A 329 -12.79 -2.24 -1.11
CA ALA A 329 -13.04 -2.90 0.17
C ALA A 329 -11.76 -3.48 0.76
N THR A 330 -11.74 -3.56 2.09
CA THR A 330 -10.64 -4.18 2.82
C THR A 330 -11.11 -4.63 4.20
N SER A 331 -10.36 -5.51 4.86
CA SER A 331 -10.64 -5.92 6.23
C SER A 331 -9.70 -5.19 7.20
N ILE A 332 -10.24 -4.76 8.33
CA ILE A 332 -9.49 -4.16 9.44
C ILE A 332 -10.10 -4.68 10.73
N ASP A 333 -9.29 -5.31 11.58
CA ASP A 333 -9.68 -5.79 12.91
C ASP A 333 -11.00 -6.60 12.92
N GLY A 334 -11.18 -7.47 11.92
CA GLY A 334 -12.37 -8.32 11.80
C GLY A 334 -13.64 -7.59 11.34
N THR A 335 -13.50 -6.37 10.81
CA THR A 335 -14.59 -5.63 10.16
C THR A 335 -14.27 -5.40 8.67
N MET A 336 -15.30 -5.29 7.84
CA MET A 336 -15.13 -4.90 6.43
C MET A 336 -15.31 -3.39 6.35
N HIS A 337 -14.34 -2.71 5.77
CA HIS A 337 -14.47 -1.32 5.38
C HIS A 337 -14.79 -1.28 3.88
N LEU A 338 -15.89 -0.61 3.53
CA LEU A 338 -16.32 -0.42 2.14
C LEU A 338 -16.31 1.07 1.82
N VAL A 339 -15.62 1.43 0.74
CA VAL A 339 -15.56 2.78 0.19
C VAL A 339 -16.24 2.76 -1.17
N ALA A 340 -17.08 3.76 -1.45
CA ALA A 340 -17.84 3.86 -2.69
C ALA A 340 -17.81 5.29 -3.24
N ASP A 341 -17.60 5.40 -4.55
CA ASP A 341 -17.71 6.65 -5.32
C ASP A 341 -19.11 6.78 -5.92
N TYR A 342 -19.79 7.90 -5.65
CA TYR A 342 -21.09 8.26 -6.23
C TYR A 342 -21.00 9.45 -7.20
N GLY A 343 -19.79 9.93 -7.52
CA GLY A 343 -19.52 10.96 -8.52
C GLY A 343 -18.94 12.24 -7.93
N LEU A 344 -19.55 13.39 -8.26
CA LEU A 344 -18.98 14.71 -7.95
C LEU A 344 -18.88 14.92 -6.44
N ASN A 345 -17.65 14.86 -5.92
CA ASN A 345 -17.31 15.08 -4.52
C ASN A 345 -18.04 14.18 -3.51
N ASP A 346 -18.60 13.05 -3.96
CA ASP A 346 -19.35 12.12 -3.11
C ASP A 346 -18.64 10.77 -3.03
N ILE A 347 -17.70 10.67 -2.08
CA ILE A 347 -17.02 9.44 -1.71
C ILE A 347 -17.46 9.04 -0.31
N ARG A 348 -18.04 7.86 -0.18
CA ARG A 348 -18.64 7.40 1.08
C ARG A 348 -17.92 6.19 1.64
N HIS A 349 -17.98 6.07 2.96
CA HIS A 349 -17.42 4.97 3.71
C HIS A 349 -18.48 4.38 4.64
N THR A 350 -18.50 3.05 4.75
CA THR A 350 -19.26 2.29 5.74
C THR A 350 -18.41 1.14 6.31
N VAL A 351 -18.84 0.61 7.44
CA VAL A 351 -18.23 -0.55 8.12
C VAL A 351 -19.28 -1.64 8.28
N ARG A 352 -18.95 -2.87 7.87
CA ARG A 352 -19.69 -4.08 8.23
C ARG A 352 -18.99 -4.76 9.39
N HIS A 353 -19.73 -4.99 10.48
CA HIS A 353 -19.23 -5.70 11.64
C HIS A 353 -19.38 -7.22 11.48
N ALA A 354 -18.65 -7.99 12.29
CA ALA A 354 -18.68 -9.45 12.27
C ALA A 354 -20.07 -10.05 12.55
N ASN A 355 -20.93 -9.35 13.30
CA ASN A 355 -22.32 -9.74 13.54
C ASN A 355 -23.25 -9.47 12.33
N GLY A 356 -22.74 -8.90 11.24
CA GLY A 356 -23.46 -8.57 10.02
C GLY A 356 -24.17 -7.21 10.01
N SER A 357 -24.13 -6.44 11.11
CA SER A 357 -24.68 -5.07 11.09
C SER A 357 -23.77 -4.11 10.34
N TRP A 358 -24.36 -3.11 9.70
CA TRP A 358 -23.66 -2.07 8.96
C TRP A 358 -23.77 -0.71 9.65
N GLU A 359 -22.70 0.08 9.58
CA GLU A 359 -22.76 1.51 9.90
C GLU A 359 -23.40 2.29 8.73
N PRO A 360 -24.01 3.47 8.97
CA PRO A 360 -24.50 4.32 7.88
C PRO A 360 -23.40 4.70 6.88
N LEU A 361 -23.71 4.78 5.57
CA LEU A 361 -22.78 5.30 4.57
C LEU A 361 -22.59 6.81 4.77
N ARG A 362 -21.37 7.20 5.15
CA ARG A 362 -21.00 8.59 5.43
C ARG A 362 -20.05 9.13 4.37
N ASN A 363 -20.33 10.34 3.89
CA ASN A 363 -19.43 11.03 2.96
C ASN A 363 -18.14 11.45 3.68
N ILE A 364 -16.99 10.98 3.20
CA ILE A 364 -15.67 11.26 3.77
C ILE A 364 -15.34 12.75 3.65
N ASN A 365 -15.67 13.38 2.52
CA ASN A 365 -15.42 14.81 2.27
C ASN A 365 -16.20 15.71 3.24
N ALA A 366 -17.36 15.26 3.71
CA ALA A 366 -18.12 15.96 4.74
C ALA A 366 -17.49 15.89 6.14
N VAL A 367 -16.58 14.94 6.37
CA VAL A 367 -15.94 14.71 7.68
C VAL A 367 -14.51 15.24 7.72
N ASN A 368 -13.82 15.30 6.58
CA ASN A 368 -12.44 15.78 6.51
C ASN A 368 -12.28 17.17 5.85
N ASP A 369 -13.38 17.89 5.65
CA ASP A 369 -13.46 19.17 4.93
C ASP A 369 -12.78 19.11 3.55
N GLY A 370 -12.99 18.00 2.85
CA GLY A 370 -12.32 17.65 1.61
C GLY A 370 -13.05 18.10 0.34
N ASN A 371 -12.31 18.21 -0.75
CA ASN A 371 -12.87 18.29 -2.09
C ASN A 371 -12.03 17.46 -3.07
N THR A 372 -12.56 16.31 -3.47
CA THR A 372 -11.90 15.42 -4.44
C THR A 372 -12.34 15.67 -5.88
N GLY A 373 -13.24 16.63 -6.12
CA GLY A 373 -13.79 16.89 -7.45
C GLY A 373 -14.55 15.69 -8.02
N THR A 374 -14.54 15.53 -9.34
CA THR A 374 -15.16 14.36 -9.99
C THR A 374 -14.19 13.19 -9.98
N LEU A 375 -14.59 12.12 -9.29
CA LEU A 375 -13.85 10.88 -9.20
C LEU A 375 -13.94 10.05 -10.48
N VAL A 376 -12.90 9.24 -10.68
CA VAL A 376 -12.79 8.25 -11.74
C VAL A 376 -12.80 6.85 -11.14
N ASP A 377 -12.10 6.68 -10.01
CA ASP A 377 -11.93 5.40 -9.35
C ASP A 377 -11.48 5.59 -7.89
N VAL A 378 -11.75 4.61 -7.04
CA VAL A 378 -11.32 4.58 -5.64
C VAL A 378 -10.61 3.28 -5.31
N ALA A 379 -9.63 3.32 -4.41
CA ALA A 379 -8.98 2.13 -3.87
C ALA A 379 -8.81 2.24 -2.36
N ALA A 380 -8.84 1.11 -1.66
CA ALA A 380 -8.76 1.08 -0.21
C ALA A 380 -7.99 -0.15 0.27
N SER A 381 -7.19 0.01 1.32
CA SER A 381 -6.50 -1.10 1.99
C SER A 381 -6.26 -0.76 3.45
N GLY A 382 -6.45 -1.75 4.32
CA GLY A 382 -6.11 -1.69 5.73
C GLY A 382 -4.61 -1.83 5.94
N SER A 383 -4.04 -1.04 6.85
CA SER A 383 -2.67 -1.25 7.33
C SER A 383 -2.64 -2.26 8.48
N THR A 384 -1.48 -2.86 8.71
CA THR A 384 -1.17 -3.64 9.93
C THR A 384 -1.37 -2.88 11.23
N THR A 385 -1.44 -1.54 11.18
CA THR A 385 -1.66 -0.67 12.34
C THR A 385 -3.13 -0.37 12.61
N GLY A 386 -4.06 -0.95 11.84
CA GLY A 386 -5.50 -0.74 12.01
C GLY A 386 -6.03 0.54 11.34
N GLU A 387 -5.26 1.16 10.45
CA GLU A 387 -5.69 2.35 9.71
C GLU A 387 -6.25 1.98 8.33
N LEU A 388 -7.26 2.69 7.86
CA LEU A 388 -7.74 2.56 6.49
C LEU A 388 -7.02 3.59 5.61
N GLN A 389 -6.29 3.14 4.60
CA GLN A 389 -5.78 4.01 3.54
C GLN A 389 -6.81 4.06 2.40
N VAL A 390 -7.12 5.25 1.91
CA VAL A 390 -8.04 5.47 0.78
C VAL A 390 -7.36 6.31 -0.29
N LEU A 391 -7.42 5.84 -1.52
CA LEU A 391 -7.02 6.58 -2.73
C LEU A 391 -8.25 6.99 -3.52
N ALA A 392 -8.19 8.19 -4.10
CA ALA A 392 -9.25 8.72 -4.94
C ALA A 392 -8.65 9.33 -6.21
N ALA A 393 -8.82 8.64 -7.35
CA ALA A 393 -8.37 9.10 -8.66
C ALA A 393 -9.39 10.08 -9.24
N THR A 394 -8.92 11.18 -9.82
CA THR A 394 -9.82 12.26 -10.28
C THR A 394 -9.71 12.51 -11.77
N THR A 395 -10.80 13.01 -12.35
CA THR A 395 -10.83 13.41 -13.77
C THR A 395 -9.84 14.53 -14.10
N SER A 396 -9.52 15.37 -13.11
CA SER A 396 -8.55 16.47 -13.17
C SER A 396 -7.08 16.02 -13.18
N GLY A 397 -6.79 14.75 -12.86
CA GLY A 397 -5.43 14.20 -12.91
C GLY A 397 -4.80 13.82 -11.56
N PRO A 398 -5.00 14.56 -10.45
CA PRO A 398 -4.44 14.16 -9.16
C PRO A 398 -4.97 12.81 -8.67
N LEU A 399 -4.09 12.09 -7.96
CA LEU A 399 -4.44 10.97 -7.11
C LEU A 399 -4.37 11.45 -5.66
N TRP A 400 -5.53 11.51 -5.02
CA TRP A 400 -5.63 11.92 -3.63
C TRP A 400 -5.50 10.73 -2.70
N HIS A 401 -4.92 10.96 -1.53
CA HIS A 401 -4.79 9.97 -0.47
C HIS A 401 -5.28 10.51 0.88
N SER A 402 -6.06 9.73 1.60
CA SER A 402 -6.55 10.02 2.94
C SER A 402 -6.49 8.78 3.82
N ILE A 403 -6.36 8.99 5.12
CA ILE A 403 -6.21 7.94 6.13
C ILE A 403 -7.34 8.08 7.14
N ARG A 404 -8.09 7.00 7.38
CA ARG A 404 -8.90 6.87 8.59
C ARG A 404 -8.04 6.24 9.67
N ARG A 405 -7.72 7.02 10.69
CA ARG A 405 -6.95 6.55 11.84
C ARG A 405 -7.75 5.55 12.67
N THR A 406 -7.08 4.80 13.54
CA THR A 406 -7.69 3.84 14.47
C THR A 406 -8.75 4.48 15.39
N ASN A 407 -8.59 5.77 15.71
CA ASN A 407 -9.58 6.55 16.48
C ASN A 407 -10.79 7.03 15.64
N GLY A 408 -10.89 6.62 14.38
CA GLY A 408 -11.96 6.96 13.45
C GLY A 408 -11.84 8.32 12.76
N GLN A 409 -10.84 9.13 13.11
CA GLN A 409 -10.63 10.45 12.49
C GLN A 409 -9.98 10.31 11.11
N TRP A 410 -10.47 11.10 10.16
CA TRP A 410 -9.91 11.19 8.82
C TRP A 410 -8.80 12.24 8.74
N THR A 411 -7.75 11.97 7.96
CA THR A 411 -6.83 13.02 7.53
C THR A 411 -7.44 13.85 6.42
N ARG A 412 -6.88 15.03 6.18
CA ARG A 412 -7.11 15.73 4.91
C ARG A 412 -6.54 14.92 3.74
N TRP A 413 -7.07 15.16 2.56
CA TRP A 413 -6.52 14.63 1.32
C TRP A 413 -5.14 15.22 1.04
N GLY A 414 -4.18 14.36 0.72
CA GLY A 414 -2.86 14.73 0.22
C GLY A 414 -2.64 14.20 -1.19
N ASP A 415 -1.97 14.97 -2.03
CA ASP A 415 -1.61 14.55 -3.39
C ASP A 415 -0.46 13.54 -3.34
N THR A 416 -0.60 12.42 -4.04
CA THR A 416 0.46 11.39 -4.17
C THR A 416 1.35 11.59 -5.40
N GLY A 417 1.03 12.60 -6.23
CA GLY A 417 1.47 12.70 -7.61
C GLY A 417 0.63 11.80 -8.53
N ALA A 418 0.85 11.91 -9.84
CA ALA A 418 0.22 11.03 -10.83
C ALA A 418 1.16 10.78 -12.02
N PRO A 419 1.18 9.56 -12.59
CA PRO A 419 1.97 9.24 -13.78
C PRO A 419 1.36 9.76 -15.09
N GLY A 420 0.25 10.49 -14.98
CA GLY A 420 -0.64 10.90 -16.07
C GLY A 420 -2.08 10.91 -15.58
N ARG A 421 -3.05 10.98 -16.51
CA ARG A 421 -4.47 10.92 -16.15
C ARG A 421 -4.85 9.47 -15.84
N ILE A 422 -4.94 9.15 -14.56
CA ILE A 422 -5.27 7.82 -14.03
C ILE A 422 -6.68 7.43 -14.46
N SER A 423 -6.83 6.18 -14.89
CA SER A 423 -8.11 5.55 -15.22
C SER A 423 -8.56 4.57 -14.15
N ARG A 424 -7.63 3.81 -13.54
CA ARG A 424 -7.91 2.85 -12.47
C ARG A 424 -6.77 2.77 -11.47
N VAL A 425 -7.08 2.45 -10.22
CA VAL A 425 -6.12 2.38 -9.14
C VAL A 425 -6.39 1.19 -8.21
N GLY A 426 -5.33 0.53 -7.77
CA GLY A 426 -5.35 -0.50 -6.74
C GLY A 426 -4.31 -0.19 -5.67
N ILE A 427 -4.59 -0.61 -4.43
CA ILE A 427 -3.65 -0.46 -3.31
C ILE A 427 -3.60 -1.75 -2.49
N ALA A 428 -2.39 -2.14 -2.09
CA ALA A 428 -2.15 -3.30 -1.23
C ALA A 428 -1.14 -2.94 -0.15
N ILE A 429 -1.42 -3.32 1.09
CA ILE A 429 -0.60 -3.01 2.26
C ILE A 429 -0.38 -4.30 3.04
N HIS A 430 0.82 -4.45 3.59
CA HIS A 430 1.13 -5.49 4.56
C HIS A 430 0.92 -4.99 5.98
#